data_AF-A0A9X8VGD1-F1
#
_entry.id   AF-A0A9X8VGD1-F1
#
_cell.length_a   1.000
_cell.length_b   1.000
_cell.length_c   1.000
_cell.angle_alpha   90.00
_cell.angle_beta   90.00
_cell.angle_gamma   90.00
#
_symmetry.space_group_name_H-M   'P 1'
#
loop_
_entity.id
_entity.type
_entity.pdbx_description
1 polymer ?
#
loop_
_entity_poly.entity_id
_entity_poly.type
_entity_poly.pdbx_seq_one_letter_code
_entity_poly.pdbx_strand_id
1 'polypeptide(L)'
;VADYLARFAGIHARSVSYAGLKDRHAVTEQWFCLHMPGKDTPDFSRFTLEGCEVLSSARHLRKMRIGNLKGNHFTLVLRQIS
;
A
#
# COMPACT_ATOMS: atom_id res chain seq x y z
N VAL A 1 8.07 1.24 -0.83
CA VAL A 1 7.09 0.12 -0.75
C VAL A 1 6.60 -0.32 -2.14
N ALA A 2 6.01 0.56 -2.95
CA ALA A 2 5.46 0.20 -4.28
C ALA A 2 6.44 -0.57 -5.18
N ASP A 3 7.69 -0.12 -5.31
CA ASP A 3 8.69 -0.82 -6.13
C ASP A 3 9.05 -2.21 -5.60
N TYR A 4 9.07 -2.39 -4.27
CA TYR A 4 9.33 -3.68 -3.64
C TYR A 4 8.17 -4.64 -3.86
N LEU A 5 6.92 -4.17 -3.77
CA LEU A 5 5.74 -4.95 -4.13
C LEU A 5 5.75 -5.36 -5.61
N ALA A 6 6.19 -4.47 -6.50
CA ALA A 6 6.31 -4.77 -7.92
C ALA A 6 7.32 -5.90 -8.17
N ARG A 7 8.51 -5.80 -7.56
CA ARG A 7 9.56 -6.83 -7.63
C ARG A 7 9.07 -8.16 -7.06
N PHE A 8 8.46 -8.14 -5.88
CA PHE A 8 7.91 -9.32 -5.22
C PHE A 8 6.89 -10.04 -6.09
N ALA A 9 5.98 -9.30 -6.72
CA ALA A 9 4.94 -9.86 -7.59
C ALA A 9 5.40 -10.14 -9.03
N GLY A 10 6.67 -9.88 -9.37
CA GLY A 10 7.19 -10.06 -10.73
C GLY A 10 6.43 -9.22 -11.77
N ILE A 11 6.14 -7.96 -11.45
CA ILE A 11 5.46 -7.01 -12.35
C ILE A 11 6.24 -5.71 -12.46
N HIS A 12 5.97 -4.96 -13.53
CA HIS A 12 6.56 -3.65 -13.74
C HIS A 12 6.08 -2.64 -12.67
N ALA A 13 6.94 -1.73 -12.21
CA ALA A 13 6.61 -0.73 -11.17
C ALA A 13 5.34 0.08 -11.48
N ARG A 14 5.17 0.51 -12.74
CA ARG A 14 3.95 1.18 -13.26
C ARG A 14 2.63 0.41 -13.05
N SER A 15 2.70 -0.90 -12.83
CA SER A 15 1.55 -1.76 -12.56
C SER A 15 1.13 -1.71 -11.08
N VAL A 16 1.92 -1.09 -10.21
CA VAL A 16 1.55 -0.81 -8.82
C VAL A 16 0.97 0.58 -8.73
N SER A 17 -0.12 0.72 -8.00
CA SER A 17 -0.85 1.97 -7.84
C SER A 17 -1.35 2.13 -6.41
N TYR A 18 -1.69 3.35 -6.04
CA TYR A 18 -2.13 3.72 -4.70
C TYR A 18 -2.96 5.00 -4.77
N ALA A 19 -3.71 5.31 -3.72
CA ALA A 19 -4.63 6.46 -3.72
C ALA A 19 -3.93 7.81 -3.42
N GLY A 20 -2.76 7.80 -2.82
CA GLY A 20 -1.97 9.01 -2.53
C GLY A 20 -0.69 8.67 -1.79
N LEU A 21 0.19 9.65 -1.59
CA LEU A 21 1.35 9.46 -0.73
C LEU A 21 0.93 9.51 0.75
N LYS A 22 1.78 8.96 1.61
CA LYS A 22 1.63 8.97 3.07
C LYS A 22 2.90 9.51 3.70
N ASP A 23 2.79 10.06 4.90
CA ASP A 23 3.91 10.69 5.59
C ASP A 23 5.02 9.68 5.88
N ARG A 24 6.27 10.08 5.58
CA ARG A 24 7.43 9.23 5.85
C ARG A 24 7.71 9.08 7.34
N HIS A 25 7.42 10.11 8.12
CA HIS A 25 7.70 10.18 9.55
C HIS A 25 6.41 9.97 10.36
N ALA A 26 5.71 8.87 10.09
CA ALA A 26 4.51 8.46 10.80
C ALA A 26 4.32 6.94 10.68
N VAL A 27 3.46 6.35 11.52
CA VAL A 27 2.91 5.02 11.28
C VAL A 27 1.69 5.20 10.38
N THR A 28 1.70 4.57 9.21
CA THR A 28 0.64 4.77 8.21
C THR A 28 0.11 3.44 7.68
N GLU A 29 -1.20 3.38 7.52
CA GLU A 29 -1.89 2.29 6.83
C GLU A 29 -2.36 2.77 5.46
N GLN A 30 -2.11 1.97 4.43
CA GLN A 30 -2.49 2.29 3.06
C GLN A 30 -2.68 1.04 2.22
N TRP A 31 -3.66 1.11 1.32
CA TRP A 31 -3.82 0.18 0.21
C TRP A 31 -2.86 0.46 -0.95
N PHE A 32 -2.25 -0.62 -1.45
CA PHE A 32 -1.63 -0.69 -2.77
C PHE A 32 -2.47 -1.60 -3.67
N CYS A 33 -2.53 -1.27 -4.96
CA CYS A 33 -3.22 -2.06 -5.99
C CYS A 33 -2.22 -2.50 -7.04
N LEU A 34 -2.08 -3.82 -7.19
CA LEU A 34 -1.19 -4.47 -8.14
C LEU A 34 -2.00 -4.96 -9.35
N HIS A 35 -1.71 -4.42 -10.52
CA HIS A 35 -2.36 -4.83 -11.77
C HIS A 35 -1.76 -6.15 -12.29
N MET A 36 -2.46 -7.25 -12.04
CA MET A 36 -2.02 -8.63 -12.31
C MET A 36 -3.12 -9.45 -13.05
N PRO A 37 -3.53 -9.04 -14.27
CA PRO A 37 -4.55 -9.76 -15.02
C PRO A 37 -4.06 -11.16 -15.41
N GLY A 38 -4.91 -12.17 -15.24
CA GLY A 38 -4.60 -13.57 -15.60
C GLY A 38 -3.50 -14.25 -14.78
N LYS A 39 -2.94 -13.57 -13.77
CA LYS A 39 -1.98 -14.15 -12.82
C LYS A 39 -2.68 -14.54 -11.54
N ASP A 40 -2.20 -15.58 -10.87
CA ASP A 40 -2.62 -15.95 -9.50
C ASP A 40 -2.19 -14.89 -8.48
N THR A 41 -2.85 -14.91 -7.31
CA THR A 41 -2.55 -13.96 -6.23
C THR A 41 -1.29 -14.47 -5.54
N PRO A 42 -0.20 -13.68 -5.45
CA PRO A 42 0.97 -14.06 -4.67
C PRO A 42 0.58 -14.30 -3.21
N ASP A 43 1.26 -15.23 -2.55
CA ASP A 43 1.15 -15.40 -1.11
C ASP A 43 1.86 -14.23 -0.39
N PHE A 44 1.09 -13.20 -0.06
CA PHE A 44 1.62 -11.98 0.57
C PHE A 44 2.16 -12.21 1.98
N SER A 45 1.88 -13.34 2.62
CA SER A 45 2.52 -13.68 3.91
C SER A 45 4.05 -13.83 3.79
N ARG A 46 4.54 -14.05 2.57
CA ARG A 46 5.97 -14.18 2.24
C ARG A 46 6.62 -12.85 1.87
N PHE A 47 5.87 -11.75 1.79
CA PHE A 47 6.42 -10.44 1.51
C PHE A 47 6.98 -9.83 2.79
N THR A 48 8.30 -9.65 2.85
CA THR A 48 8.97 -9.00 3.97
C THR A 48 9.67 -7.72 3.51
N LEU A 49 9.45 -6.63 4.24
CA LEU A 49 10.15 -5.36 4.03
C LEU A 49 10.31 -4.69 5.40
N GLU A 50 11.53 -4.29 5.74
CA GLU A 50 11.80 -3.61 7.02
C GLU A 50 10.92 -2.36 7.18
N GLY A 51 10.30 -2.22 8.35
CA GLY A 51 9.38 -1.12 8.66
C GLY A 51 8.03 -1.19 7.93
N CYS A 52 7.66 -2.33 7.34
CA CYS A 52 6.38 -2.55 6.66
C CYS A 52 5.78 -3.91 7.03
N GLU A 53 4.46 -3.97 7.11
CA GLU A 53 3.69 -5.19 7.35
C GLU A 53 2.50 -5.26 6.39
N VAL A 54 2.15 -6.46 5.92
CA VAL A 54 0.92 -6.68 5.15
C VAL A 54 -0.21 -7.04 6.10
N LEU A 55 -1.18 -6.14 6.26
CA LEU A 55 -2.35 -6.37 7.11
C LEU A 55 -3.47 -7.15 6.40
N SER A 56 -3.65 -6.92 5.09
CA SER A 56 -4.72 -7.54 4.32
C SER A 56 -4.41 -7.54 2.82
N SER A 57 -4.99 -8.50 2.09
CA SER A 57 -4.95 -8.54 0.62
C SER A 57 -6.24 -9.12 0.05
N ALA A 58 -6.70 -8.58 -1.08
CA ALA A 58 -7.89 -9.04 -1.78
C ALA A 58 -7.81 -8.72 -3.28
N ARG A 59 -8.57 -9.46 -4.10
CA ARG A 59 -8.77 -9.15 -5.51
C ARG A 59 -9.71 -7.96 -5.65
N HIS A 60 -9.41 -7.08 -6.60
CA HIS A 60 -10.28 -5.97 -6.96
C HIS A 60 -10.28 -5.75 -8.47
N LEU A 61 -11.44 -5.42 -9.04
CA LEU A 61 -11.62 -5.29 -10.49
C LEU A 61 -11.13 -3.94 -11.04
N ARG A 62 -11.05 -2.90 -10.20
CA ARG A 62 -10.70 -1.55 -10.64
C ARG A 62 -9.31 -1.17 -10.14
N LYS A 63 -8.55 -0.49 -10.98
CA LYS A 63 -7.26 0.10 -10.57
C LYS A 63 -7.51 1.21 -9.53
N MET A 64 -6.70 1.23 -8.48
CA MET A 64 -6.66 2.36 -7.55
C MET A 64 -6.00 3.57 -8.21
N ARG A 65 -6.69 4.71 -8.24
CA ARG A 65 -6.17 5.96 -8.83
C ARG A 65 -5.82 6.95 -7.72
N ILE A 66 -4.89 7.85 -8.01
CA ILE A 66 -4.57 8.97 -7.13
C ILE A 66 -5.85 9.79 -6.87
N GLY A 67 -6.06 10.18 -5.62
CA GLY A 67 -7.26 10.88 -5.15
C GLY A 67 -8.47 9.98 -4.89
N ASN A 68 -8.41 8.69 -5.24
CA ASN A 68 -9.53 7.76 -5.06
C ASN A 68 -9.52 7.13 -3.65
N LEU A 69 -9.64 7.98 -2.63
CA LEU A 69 -9.85 7.62 -1.23
C LEU A 69 -10.93 8.52 -0.64
N LYS A 70 -11.73 7.99 0.30
CA LYS A 70 -12.72 8.79 1.02
C LYS A 70 -12.06 9.84 1.92
N GLY A 71 -10.92 9.51 2.50
CA GLY A 71 -10.17 10.35 3.43
C GLY A 71 -9.13 9.54 4.19
N ASN A 72 -8.54 10.13 5.22
CA ASN A 72 -7.63 9.47 6.16
C ASN A 72 -8.17 9.63 7.58
N HIS A 73 -7.93 8.63 8.43
CA HIS A 73 -8.16 8.73 9.86
C HIS A 73 -6.82 9.00 10.54
N PHE A 74 -6.79 9.96 11.46
CA PHE A 74 -5.58 10.35 12.18
C PHE A 74 -5.76 10.09 13.68
N THR A 75 -4.77 9.43 14.27
CA THR A 75 -4.57 9.40 15.71
C THR A 75 -3.29 10.14 15.99
N LEU A 76 -3.41 11.28 16.67
CA LEU A 76 -2.29 12.18 16.94
C LEU A 76 -2.04 12.23 18.44
N VAL A 77 -0.77 12.30 18.83
CA VAL A 77 -0.36 12.56 20.21
C VAL A 77 0.39 13.88 20.22
N LEU A 78 -0.24 14.91 20.76
CA LEU A 78 0.41 16.18 21.03
C LEU A 78 1.16 16.08 22.36
N ARG A 79 2.39 16.57 22.38
CA ARG A 79 3.25 16.60 23.58
C ARG A 79 3.63 18.04 23.85
N GLN A 80 3.95 18.36 25.11
CA GLN A 80 4.43 19.70 25.52
C GLN A 80 3.44 20.83 25.21
N ILE A 81 2.19 20.68 25.66
CA ILE A 81 1.19 21.76 25.56
C ILE A 81 1.33 22.69 26.78
N SER A 82 1.34 24.01 26.51
CA SER A 82 1.39 25.10 27.50
C SER A 82 0.16 25.97 27.44
#